data_AF-A0A392RMA2-F1
#
_entry.id   AF-A0A392RMA2-F1
#
_cell.length_a   1.000
_cell.length_b   1.000
_cell.length_c   1.000
_cell.angle_alpha   90.00
_cell.angle_beta   90.00
_cell.angle_gamma   90.00
#
_symmetry.space_group_name_H-M   'P 1'
#
loop_
_entity.id
_entity.type
_entity.pdbx_description
1 polymer ?
#
loop_
_entity_poly.entity_id
_entity_poly.type
_entity_poly.pdbx_seq_one_letter_code
_entity_poly.pdbx_strand_id
1 'polypeptide(L)' 'MAFKSTVNRSHFRVVREVEAIGGNVQASASREQMGYTFDALKTYVPEMVELLVDIVRNPAFLDWEVNEQVPFVNFYEDF' A
#
# COMPACT_ATOMS: atom_id res chain seq x y z
N MET A 1 -2.74 6.56 0.19
CA MET A 1 -3.44 5.53 -0.62
C MET A 1 -2.54 4.39 -1.14
N ALA A 2 -1.30 4.24 -0.67
CA ALA A 2 -0.36 3.30 -1.30
C ALA A 2 -0.72 1.81 -1.13
N PHE A 3 -0.99 1.32 0.08
CA PHE A 3 -1.31 -0.10 0.36
C PHE A 3 -2.79 -0.25 0.75
N LYS A 4 -3.69 0.05 -0.18
CA LYS A 4 -5.15 -0.06 0.01
C LYS A 4 -5.72 -1.18 -0.86
N SER A 5 -7.04 -1.21 -1.07
CA SER A 5 -7.67 -2.21 -1.92
C SER A 5 -7.14 -2.14 -3.35
N THR A 6 -6.90 -3.30 -3.93
CA THR A 6 -6.63 -3.49 -5.36
C THR A 6 -7.87 -4.07 -6.03
N VAL A 7 -7.88 -4.15 -7.35
CA VAL A 7 -8.96 -4.82 -8.09
C VAL A 7 -9.07 -6.30 -7.72
N ASN A 8 -7.96 -6.93 -7.35
CA ASN A 8 -7.87 -8.36 -7.06
C ASN A 8 -7.94 -8.69 -5.56
N ARG A 9 -7.56 -7.76 -4.69
CA ARG A 9 -7.42 -7.98 -3.24
C ARG A 9 -8.05 -6.82 -2.47
N SER A 10 -8.91 -7.15 -1.49
CA SER A 10 -9.36 -6.15 -0.50
C SER A 10 -8.21 -5.69 0.39
N HIS A 11 -8.27 -4.46 0.89
CA HIS A 11 -7.29 -3.93 1.85
C HIS A 11 -7.04 -4.86 3.06
N PHE A 12 -8.09 -5.45 3.64
CA PHE A 12 -7.94 -6.41 4.75
C PHE A 12 -7.07 -7.62 4.37
N ARG A 13 -7.27 -8.16 3.17
CA ARG A 13 -6.48 -9.29 2.65
C ARG A 13 -5.02 -8.90 2.46
N VAL A 14 -4.74 -7.71 1.91
CA VAL A 14 -3.38 -7.20 1.73
C VAL A 14 -2.66 -7.12 3.08
N VAL A 15 -3.28 -6.52 4.10
CA VAL A 15 -2.69 -6.41 5.44
C VAL A 15 -2.39 -7.78 6.03
N ARG A 16 -3.33 -8.73 5.91
CA ARG A 16 -3.15 -10.10 6.42
C ARG A 16 -2.04 -10.85 5.70
N GLU A 17 -1.89 -10.70 4.39
CA GLU A 17 -0.81 -11.31 3.61
C GLU A 17 0.55 -10.76 4.05
N VAL A 18 0.65 -9.43 4.24
CA VAL A 18 1.86 -8.76 4.74
C VAL A 18 2.23 -9.21 6.15
N GLU A 19 1.25 -9.24 7.07
CA GLU A 19 1.47 -9.66 8.45
C GLU A 19 1.81 -11.15 8.57
N ALA A 20 1.22 -12.01 7.75
CA ALA A 20 1.46 -13.45 7.78
C ALA A 20 2.92 -13.81 7.45
N ILE A 21 3.55 -13.05 6.56
CA ILE A 21 4.97 -13.22 6.23
C ILE A 21 5.91 -12.45 7.17
N GLY A 22 5.35 -11.71 8.13
CA GLY A 22 6.09 -10.82 9.02
C GLY A 22 6.75 -9.65 8.29
N GLY A 23 6.16 -9.24 7.16
CA GLY A 23 6.69 -8.19 6.30
C GLY A 23 6.28 -6.79 6.77
N ASN A 24 7.05 -5.78 6.36
CA ASN A 24 6.71 -4.37 6.53
C ASN A 24 6.57 -3.71 5.17
N VAL A 25 5.54 -2.87 5.01
CA VAL A 25 5.28 -2.11 3.79
C VAL A 25 5.31 -0.63 4.06
N GLN A 26 6.01 0.11 3.19
CA GLN A 26 6.13 1.56 3.27
C GLN A 26 6.03 2.17 1.88
N ALA A 27 5.51 3.40 1.82
CA ALA A 27 5.47 4.18 0.61
C ALA A 27 6.02 5.57 0.89
N SER A 28 6.89 6.04 0.01
CA SER A 28 7.44 7.39 0.04
C SER A 28 7.09 8.10 -1.26
N ALA A 29 6.68 9.36 -1.15
CA ALA A 29 6.42 10.22 -2.31
C ALA A 29 7.28 11.48 -2.17
N SER A 30 8.15 11.68 -3.15
CA SER A 30 8.95 12.89 -3.33
C SER A 30 8.41 13.67 -4.53
N ARG A 31 8.95 14.87 -4.78
CA ARG A 31 8.54 15.74 -5.89
C ARG A 31 8.77 15.11 -7.26
N GLU A 32 9.83 14.31 -7.39
CA GLU A 32 10.29 13.75 -8.68
C GLU A 32 10.24 12.22 -8.73
N GLN A 33 10.02 11.56 -7.60
CA GLN A 33 10.01 10.10 -7.51
C GLN A 33 9.05 9.62 -6.43
N MET A 34 8.46 8.45 -6.66
CA MET A 34 7.66 7.74 -5.67
C MET A 34 8.22 6.33 -5.51
N GLY A 35 8.41 5.92 -4.26
CA GLY A 35 8.94 4.61 -3.90
C GLY A 35 7.91 3.79 -3.13
N TYR A 36 7.74 2.53 -3.52
CA TYR A 36 6.98 1.54 -2.77
C TYR A 36 7.96 0.47 -2.31
N THR A 37 8.12 0.32 -0.99
CA THR A 37 9.08 -0.59 -0.38
C THR A 37 8.36 -1.67 0.40
N PHE A 38 8.88 -2.89 0.29
CA PHE A 38 8.40 -4.06 1.02
C PHE A 38 9.63 -4.77 1.60
N ASP A 39 9.66 -4.92 2.91
CA ASP A 39 10.71 -5.63 3.63
C ASP A 39 10.15 -6.94 4.19
N ALA A 40 10.77 -8.09 3.87
CA ALA A 40 10.45 -9.38 4.48
C ALA A 40 11.64 -10.35 4.39
N LEU A 41 11.45 -11.57 4.89
CA LEU A 41 12.46 -12.63 4.74
C LEU A 41 12.64 -13.03 3.27
N LYS A 42 13.88 -13.26 2.85
CA LYS A 42 14.25 -13.60 1.46
C LYS A 42 13.49 -14.81 0.87
N THR A 43 12.97 -15.69 1.71
CA THR A 43 12.14 -16.83 1.28
C THR A 43 10.86 -16.39 0.56
N TYR A 44 10.31 -15.22 0.93
CA TYR A 44 9.03 -14.71 0.43
C TYR A 44 9.15 -13.68 -0.69
N VAL A 45 10.30 -13.63 -1.36
CA VAL A 45 10.55 -12.72 -2.48
C VAL A 45 9.47 -12.81 -3.57
N PRO A 46 9.02 -14.00 -4.03
CA PRO A 46 8.01 -14.04 -5.09
C PRO A 46 6.67 -13.44 -4.64
N GLU A 47 6.24 -13.69 -3.39
CA GLU A 47 5.02 -13.12 -2.82
C GLU A 47 5.12 -11.60 -2.66
N MET A 48 6.28 -11.10 -2.19
CA MET A 48 6.53 -9.66 -2.07
C MET A 48 6.42 -8.95 -3.42
N VAL A 49 7.05 -9.53 -4.46
CA VAL A 49 7.03 -8.95 -5.82
C VAL A 49 5.63 -8.99 -6.40
N GLU A 50 4.90 -10.09 -6.24
CA GLU A 50 3.53 -10.22 -6.72
C GLU A 50 2.62 -9.15 -6.08
N LEU A 51 2.72 -8.99 -4.77
CA LEU A 51 1.91 -8.02 -4.03
C LEU A 51 2.28 -6.58 -4.41
N LEU A 52 3.57 -6.24 -4.52
CA LEU A 52 4.01 -4.93 -4.99
C LEU A 52 3.49 -4.61 -6.40
N VAL A 53 3.57 -5.57 -7.33
CA VAL A 53 3.10 -5.39 -8.71
C VAL A 53 1.59 -5.19 -8.75
N ASP A 54 0.82 -5.96 -7.99
CA ASP A 54 -0.63 -5.83 -7.95
C ASP A 54 -1.07 -4.47 -7.39
N ILE A 55 -0.42 -4.01 -6.32
CA ILE A 55 -0.71 -2.71 -5.70
C ILE A 55 -0.40 -1.54 -6.64
N VAL A 56 0.74 -1.59 -7.32
CA VAL A 56 1.16 -0.50 -8.22
C VAL A 56 0.36 -0.50 -9.51
N ARG A 57 0.04 -1.67 -10.06
CA ARG A 57 -0.61 -1.77 -11.38
C ARG A 57 -2.13 -1.73 -11.31
N ASN A 58 -2.74 -2.32 -10.28
CA ASN A 58 -4.19 -2.50 -10.19
C ASN A 58 -4.82 -1.85 -8.93
N PRO A 59 -4.52 -0.58 -8.59
CA PRO A 59 -5.12 0.06 -7.43
C PRO A 59 -6.63 0.28 -7.65
N ALA A 60 -7.44 -0.03 -6.65
CA ALA A 60 -8.86 0.29 -6.64
C ALA A 60 -9.09 1.49 -5.72
N PHE A 61 -9.27 2.67 -6.30
CA PHE A 61 -9.58 3.89 -5.55
C PHE A 61 -11.07 3.96 -5.24
N LEU A 62 -11.47 3.30 -4.15
CA LEU A 62 -12.85 3.27 -3.69
C LEU A 62 -13.19 4.59 -3.01
N ASP A 63 -14.31 5.22 -3.36
CA ASP A 63 -14.68 6.56 -2.90
C ASP A 63 -14.68 6.67 -1.36
N TRP A 64 -15.16 5.64 -0.67
CA TRP A 64 -15.17 5.63 0.80
C TRP A 64 -13.76 5.51 1.40
N GLU A 65 -12.85 4.74 0.80
CA GLU A 65 -11.46 4.64 1.26
C GLU A 65 -10.70 5.95 1.01
N VAL A 66 -10.99 6.63 -0.10
CA VAL A 66 -10.39 7.95 -0.39
C VAL A 66 -10.90 8.98 0.61
N ASN A 67 -12.22 9.05 0.83
CA ASN A 67 -12.83 9.98 1.78
C ASN A 67 -12.35 9.76 3.22
N GLU A 68 -11.99 8.53 3.60
CA GLU A 68 -11.36 8.26 4.88
C GLU A 68 -9.95 8.86 4.98
N GLN A 69 -9.19 8.93 3.87
CA GLN A 69 -7.82 9.44 3.87
C GLN A 69 -7.73 10.97 3.75
N VAL A 70 -8.72 11.63 3.13
CA VAL A 70 -8.73 13.10 2.93
C VAL A 70 -8.53 13.89 4.23
N PRO A 71 -9.23 13.58 5.35
CA PRO A 71 -9.03 14.29 6.61
C PRO A 71 -7.60 14.20 7.16
N PHE A 72 -6.93 13.05 6.99
CA PHE A 72 -5.56 12.87 7.45
C PHE A 72 -4.58 13.75 6.67
N VAL A 73 -4.81 13.97 5.38
CA VAL A 73 -3.96 14.82 4.55
C VAL A 73 -4.14 16.29 4.93
N ASN A 74 -5.39 16.75 5.06
CA ASN A 74 -5.67 18.15 5.41
C ASN A 74 -5.09 18.55 6.77
N PHE A 75 -5.07 17.62 7.72
CA PHE A 75 -4.47 17.85 9.04
C PHE A 75 -2.96 18.22 8.98
N TYR A 76 -2.25 17.82 7.92
CA TYR A 76 -0.85 18.20 7.71
C TYR A 76 -0.66 19.52 6.95
N GLU A 77 -1.69 20.06 6.28
CA GLU A 77 -1.62 21.37 5.62
C GLU A 77 -1.98 22.55 6.55
N ASP A 78 -2.69 22.29 7.66
CA ASP A 78 -3.11 23.30 8.63
C ASP A 78 -1.99 23.73 9.62
N PHE A 79 -0.74 23.31 9.40
CA PHE A 79 0.45 23.70 10.19
C PHE A 79 1.52 24.42 9.35
#